data_AF-A0A1V2R9Y7-F1
#
_entry.id   AF-A0A1V2R9Y7-F1
#
_cell.length_a   1.000
_cell.length_b   1.000
_cell.length_c   1.000
_cell.angle_alpha   90.00
_cell.angle_beta   90.00
_cell.angle_gamma   90.00
#
_symmetry.space_group_name_H-M   'P 1'
#
loop_
_entity.id
_entity.type
_entity.pdbx_description
1 polymer ?
#
loop_
_entity_poly.entity_id
_entity_poly.type
_entity_poly.pdbx_seq_one_letter_code
_entity_poly.pdbx_strand_id
1 'polypeptide(L)'
;MSLTEFQESRRQDRIADREQEREDRRQAEEARLRREEQQRQERLELKRLSVEEADRRREQDRADRQAAAEEKRRRAEAERQAKAAAAKERARQKKQAAKERRERWQKRLVAVPAWVAEHLDLAAALVVMGCSIVPALISQASMLGETGLNPLMVGMLPVMLECAAWAATAGETKALKARRSPWLYRVAIYGFAGLAAAINWTHGRDIGGAEHGTALGAVLAASSIIPILIWQLVQAGRHRELALRQRAERKARRQARKDEHLTRKQRQEELPEVWAVAQKLRAIAGRARLSEEDAWLAAWSVREAAGVDLPQELLTLLSADLLGLRVDAESRVAEALADLSLARDLRLKVSVKAPPESPEGSAAESVSSAWTVSANGSITPPTGGVEEAATALVKRLEGPLLRREVSTQSPQITPSVPAPARTSKPAPAPAHDTRKKQPARTSSDGQTGTKKRTARSTVRTLSPGAKKAAAETARRATAEENADIEAWIADQLRTGTDVTRSDVEQETHRRRVALHGVRKAEMPGKTWCYDRIGAAKRAAGKAA
;
A
#
# COMPACT_ATOMS: atom_id res chain seq x y z
N MET A 1 88.35 -87.93 -69.38
CA MET A 1 88.81 -87.62 -68.01
C MET A 1 89.39 -88.87 -67.41
N SER A 2 90.66 -88.82 -67.01
CA SER A 2 91.32 -89.97 -66.40
C SER A 2 91.06 -89.98 -64.88
N LEU A 3 90.97 -91.17 -64.30
CA LEU A 3 90.60 -91.41 -62.90
C LEU A 3 91.51 -90.72 -61.87
N THR A 4 92.69 -90.24 -62.28
CA THR A 4 93.67 -89.56 -61.41
C THR A 4 93.29 -88.12 -61.09
N GLU A 5 92.76 -87.36 -62.06
CA GLU A 5 92.38 -85.96 -61.85
C GLU A 5 91.20 -85.82 -60.87
N PHE A 6 90.27 -86.77 -60.88
CA PHE A 6 89.12 -86.76 -59.95
C PHE A 6 89.53 -87.04 -58.50
N GLN A 7 90.57 -87.84 -58.29
CA GLN A 7 91.05 -88.15 -56.94
C GLN A 7 91.86 -87.01 -56.32
N GLU A 8 92.59 -86.24 -57.13
CA GLU A 8 93.33 -85.07 -56.66
C GLU A 8 92.41 -83.89 -56.34
N SER A 9 91.39 -83.63 -57.18
CA SER A 9 90.34 -82.64 -56.88
C SER A 9 89.64 -82.92 -55.55
N ARG A 10 89.23 -84.18 -55.29
CA ARG A 10 88.59 -84.54 -54.02
C ARG A 10 89.50 -84.44 -52.79
N ARG A 11 90.82 -84.50 -52.95
CA ARG A 11 91.76 -84.27 -51.83
C ARG A 11 91.92 -82.79 -51.56
N GLN A 12 92.00 -81.96 -52.59
CA GLN A 12 92.10 -80.51 -52.44
C GLN A 12 90.82 -79.92 -51.83
N ASP A 13 89.64 -80.38 -52.26
CA ASP A 13 88.36 -79.95 -51.68
C ASP A 13 88.27 -80.31 -50.19
N ARG A 14 88.68 -81.53 -49.80
CA ARG A 14 88.69 -81.95 -48.38
C ARG A 14 89.70 -81.18 -47.52
N ILE A 15 90.77 -80.66 -48.11
CA ILE A 15 91.74 -79.83 -47.39
C ILE A 15 91.17 -78.42 -47.22
N ALA A 16 90.58 -77.85 -48.28
CA ALA A 16 89.91 -76.56 -48.22
C ALA A 16 88.74 -76.55 -47.22
N ASP A 17 87.89 -77.57 -47.23
CA ASP A 17 86.77 -77.70 -46.28
C ASP A 17 87.25 -77.72 -44.82
N ARG A 18 88.38 -78.37 -44.55
CA ARG A 18 88.95 -78.44 -43.19
C ARG A 18 89.61 -77.14 -42.75
N GLU A 19 90.16 -76.37 -43.68
CA GLU A 19 90.69 -75.04 -43.37
C GLU A 19 89.56 -74.05 -43.12
N GLN A 20 88.51 -74.11 -43.94
CA GLN A 20 87.32 -73.28 -43.77
C GLN A 20 86.60 -73.60 -42.45
N GLU A 21 86.47 -74.88 -42.06
CA GLU A 21 85.87 -75.25 -40.76
C GLU A 21 86.70 -74.74 -39.57
N ARG A 22 88.03 -74.65 -39.70
CA ARG A 22 88.89 -74.09 -38.63
C ARG A 22 88.78 -72.57 -38.53
N GLU A 23 88.54 -71.90 -39.65
CA GLU A 23 88.31 -70.46 -39.67
C GLU A 23 86.91 -70.13 -39.13
N ASP A 24 85.89 -70.90 -39.53
CA ASP A 24 84.53 -70.74 -39.03
C ASP A 24 84.43 -70.96 -37.52
N ARG A 25 85.17 -71.94 -36.97
CA ARG A 25 85.23 -72.14 -35.51
C ARG A 25 85.89 -70.97 -34.79
N ARG A 26 86.97 -70.40 -35.34
CA ARG A 26 87.63 -69.22 -34.76
C ARG A 26 86.72 -67.99 -34.80
N GLN A 27 86.04 -67.77 -35.94
CA GLN A 27 85.09 -66.68 -36.08
C GLN A 27 83.87 -66.86 -35.16
N ALA A 28 83.38 -68.08 -34.98
CA ALA A 28 82.27 -68.38 -34.08
C ALA A 28 82.64 -68.15 -32.60
N GLU A 29 83.86 -68.53 -32.18
CA GLU A 29 84.34 -68.28 -30.82
C GLU A 29 84.57 -66.78 -30.56
N GLU A 30 85.18 -66.05 -31.50
CA GLU A 30 85.33 -64.60 -31.40
C GLU A 30 83.98 -63.87 -31.36
N ALA A 31 83.02 -64.29 -32.19
CA ALA A 31 81.67 -63.73 -32.18
C ALA A 31 80.95 -64.01 -30.85
N ARG A 32 81.17 -65.18 -30.24
CA ARG A 32 80.59 -65.52 -28.94
C ARG A 32 81.19 -64.67 -27.82
N LEU A 33 82.51 -64.51 -27.78
CA LEU A 33 83.16 -63.67 -26.78
C LEU A 33 82.71 -62.21 -26.88
N ARG A 34 82.60 -61.66 -28.10
CA ARG A 34 82.08 -60.30 -28.32
C ARG A 34 80.64 -60.14 -27.84
N ARG A 35 79.77 -61.14 -28.07
CA ARG A 35 78.38 -61.11 -27.57
C ARG A 35 78.33 -61.17 -26.04
N GLU A 36 79.17 -61.98 -25.41
CA GLU A 36 79.23 -62.07 -23.94
C GLU A 36 79.76 -60.77 -23.31
N GLU A 37 80.75 -60.11 -23.92
CA GLU A 37 81.24 -58.81 -23.49
C GLU A 37 80.18 -57.71 -23.64
N GLN A 38 79.48 -57.66 -24.78
CA GLN A 38 78.37 -56.72 -25.00
C GLN A 38 77.27 -56.91 -23.95
N GLN A 39 76.85 -58.16 -23.69
CA GLN A 39 75.85 -58.44 -22.66
C GLN A 39 76.30 -58.06 -21.25
N ARG A 40 77.60 -58.19 -20.93
CA ARG A 40 78.14 -57.73 -19.63
C ARG A 40 78.10 -56.22 -19.52
N GLN A 41 78.45 -55.50 -20.59
CA GLN A 41 78.39 -54.03 -20.62
C GLN A 41 76.95 -53.53 -20.47
N GLU A 42 76.00 -54.07 -21.24
CA GLU A 42 74.58 -53.73 -21.14
C GLU A 42 74.02 -53.98 -19.74
N ARG A 43 74.38 -55.11 -19.10
CA ARG A 43 73.94 -55.40 -17.72
C ARG A 43 74.51 -54.42 -16.70
N LEU A 44 75.73 -53.93 -16.89
CA LEU A 44 76.33 -52.94 -16.01
C LEU A 44 75.69 -51.56 -16.21
N GLU A 45 75.38 -51.18 -17.44
CA GLU A 45 74.69 -49.95 -17.76
C GLU A 45 73.25 -49.94 -17.21
N LEU A 46 72.50 -51.02 -17.39
CA LEU A 46 71.17 -51.17 -16.81
C LEU A 46 71.19 -51.08 -15.29
N LYS A 47 72.19 -51.67 -14.63
CA LYS A 47 72.36 -51.54 -13.18
C LYS A 47 72.64 -50.10 -12.77
N ARG A 48 73.51 -49.38 -13.49
CA ARG A 48 73.80 -47.96 -13.23
C ARG A 48 72.54 -47.09 -13.36
N LEU A 49 71.79 -47.27 -14.45
CA LEU A 49 70.54 -46.53 -14.67
C LEU A 49 69.50 -46.84 -13.59
N SER A 50 69.37 -48.10 -13.18
CA SER A 50 68.41 -48.48 -12.12
C SER A 50 68.75 -47.88 -10.75
N VAL A 51 70.04 -47.73 -10.43
CA VAL A 51 70.49 -47.09 -9.19
C VAL A 51 70.25 -45.59 -9.24
N GLU A 52 70.56 -44.95 -10.38
CA GLU A 52 70.32 -43.52 -10.56
C GLU A 52 68.82 -43.16 -10.51
N GLU A 53 67.95 -43.98 -11.11
CA GLU A 53 66.50 -43.82 -10.98
C GLU A 53 66.00 -44.01 -9.55
N ALA A 54 66.55 -44.99 -8.82
CA ALA A 54 66.19 -45.22 -7.42
C ALA A 54 66.60 -44.04 -6.52
N ASP A 55 67.76 -43.45 -6.76
CA ASP A 55 68.23 -42.29 -6.01
C ASP A 55 67.43 -41.02 -6.35
N ARG A 56 67.11 -40.80 -7.64
CA ARG A 56 66.20 -39.70 -8.05
C ARG A 56 64.83 -39.81 -7.40
N ARG A 57 64.25 -41.02 -7.32
CA ARG A 57 62.97 -41.24 -6.63
C ARG A 57 63.06 -40.95 -5.14
N ARG A 58 64.15 -41.32 -4.48
CA ARG A 58 64.36 -41.03 -3.05
C ARG A 58 64.50 -39.54 -2.78
N GLU A 59 65.14 -38.79 -3.68
CA GLU A 59 65.25 -37.33 -3.56
C GLU A 59 63.90 -36.65 -3.80
N GLN A 60 63.12 -37.08 -4.79
CA GLN A 60 61.76 -36.62 -5.01
C GLN A 60 60.86 -36.91 -3.81
N ASP A 61 60.90 -38.12 -3.25
CA ASP A 61 60.13 -38.48 -2.06
C ASP A 61 60.48 -37.60 -0.84
N ARG A 62 61.75 -37.19 -0.69
CA ARG A 62 62.17 -36.28 0.38
C ARG A 62 61.63 -34.86 0.15
N ALA A 63 61.72 -34.38 -1.08
CA ALA A 63 61.19 -33.06 -1.46
C ALA A 63 59.66 -33.00 -1.29
N ASP A 64 58.95 -34.03 -1.73
CA ASP A 64 57.49 -34.11 -1.61
C ASP A 64 57.05 -34.20 -0.14
N ARG A 65 57.77 -34.95 0.70
CA ARG A 65 57.50 -34.99 2.15
C ARG A 65 57.73 -33.65 2.83
N GLN A 66 58.75 -32.90 2.42
CA GLN A 66 59.01 -31.56 2.96
C GLN A 66 57.93 -30.57 2.52
N ALA A 67 57.56 -30.57 1.24
CA ALA A 67 56.48 -29.73 0.70
C ALA A 67 55.14 -30.04 1.38
N ALA A 68 54.79 -31.31 1.55
CA ALA A 68 53.57 -31.72 2.24
C ALA A 68 53.56 -31.31 3.73
N ALA A 69 54.71 -31.38 4.41
CA ALA A 69 54.84 -30.94 5.79
C ALA A 69 54.68 -29.43 5.95
N GLU A 70 55.27 -28.64 5.04
CA GLU A 70 55.11 -27.19 5.01
C GLU A 70 53.68 -26.76 4.68
N GLU A 71 53.05 -27.41 3.70
CA GLU A 71 51.66 -27.13 3.37
C GLU A 71 50.73 -27.44 4.55
N LYS A 72 50.96 -28.54 5.26
CA LYS A 72 50.21 -28.88 6.47
C LYS A 72 50.38 -27.85 7.58
N ARG A 73 51.59 -27.29 7.77
CA ARG A 73 51.84 -26.19 8.71
C ARG A 73 51.10 -24.91 8.31
N ARG A 74 51.19 -24.53 7.03
CA ARG A 74 50.47 -23.35 6.49
C ARG A 74 48.95 -23.50 6.63
N ARG A 75 48.38 -24.67 6.32
CA ARG A 75 46.94 -24.95 6.50
C ARG A 75 46.53 -24.89 7.98
N ALA A 76 47.33 -25.45 8.89
CA ALA A 76 47.04 -25.40 10.33
C ALA A 76 47.09 -23.97 10.89
N GLU A 77 48.04 -23.14 10.43
CA GLU A 77 48.12 -21.73 10.81
C GLU A 77 46.95 -20.91 10.25
N ALA A 78 46.61 -21.11 8.98
CA ALA A 78 45.44 -20.48 8.36
C ALA A 78 44.14 -20.87 9.09
N GLU A 79 43.99 -22.14 9.47
CA GLU A 79 42.83 -22.61 10.22
C GLU A 79 42.77 -22.00 11.64
N ARG A 80 43.91 -21.86 12.33
CA ARG A 80 43.99 -21.19 13.63
C ARG A 80 43.62 -19.71 13.52
N GLN A 81 44.09 -19.02 12.49
CA GLN A 81 43.76 -17.62 12.24
C GLN A 81 42.26 -17.45 11.89
N ALA A 82 41.71 -18.33 11.05
CA ALA A 82 40.29 -18.34 10.72
C ALA A 82 39.40 -18.61 11.95
N LYS A 83 39.79 -19.57 12.80
CA LYS A 83 39.09 -19.86 14.07
C LYS A 83 39.16 -18.69 15.04
N ALA A 84 40.31 -18.01 15.14
CA ALA A 84 40.46 -16.83 15.99
C ALA A 84 39.63 -15.64 15.49
N ALA A 85 39.58 -15.42 14.17
CA ALA A 85 38.74 -14.39 13.55
C ALA A 85 37.25 -14.69 13.77
N ALA A 86 36.81 -15.93 13.52
CA ALA A 86 35.44 -16.36 13.76
C ALA A 86 35.03 -16.27 15.25
N ALA A 87 35.94 -16.58 16.18
CA ALA A 87 35.70 -16.42 17.61
C ALA A 87 35.54 -14.94 18.01
N LYS A 88 36.37 -14.05 17.46
CA LYS A 88 36.25 -12.59 17.66
C LYS A 88 34.94 -12.05 17.10
N GLU A 89 34.53 -12.50 15.92
CA GLU A 89 33.26 -12.09 15.32
C GLU A 89 32.06 -12.59 16.15
N ARG A 90 32.04 -13.87 16.55
CA ARG A 90 31.01 -14.41 17.44
C ARG A 90 30.95 -13.67 18.78
N ALA A 91 32.09 -13.26 19.35
CA ALA A 91 32.12 -12.47 20.57
C ALA A 91 31.54 -11.06 20.35
N ARG A 92 31.80 -10.42 19.20
CA ARG A 92 31.20 -9.12 18.84
C ARG A 92 29.69 -9.25 18.65
N GLN A 93 29.23 -10.26 17.94
CA GLN A 93 27.80 -10.55 17.74
C GLN A 93 27.09 -10.83 19.08
N LYS A 94 27.69 -11.63 19.98
CA LYS A 94 27.15 -11.87 21.33
C LYS A 94 27.05 -10.58 22.15
N LYS A 95 28.07 -9.71 22.09
CA LYS A 95 28.06 -8.41 22.79
C LYS A 95 26.99 -7.47 22.22
N GLN A 96 26.84 -7.41 20.89
CA GLN A 96 25.77 -6.64 20.23
C GLN A 96 24.38 -7.17 20.61
N ALA A 97 24.17 -8.48 20.53
CA ALA A 97 22.91 -9.10 20.93
C ALA A 97 22.58 -8.87 22.43
N ALA A 98 23.59 -8.90 23.31
CA ALA A 98 23.41 -8.58 24.73
C ALA A 98 23.06 -7.09 24.95
N LYS A 99 23.72 -6.18 24.22
CA LYS A 99 23.37 -4.75 24.24
C LYS A 99 21.96 -4.50 23.74
N GLU A 100 21.58 -5.06 22.59
CA GLU A 100 20.22 -4.96 22.07
C GLU A 100 19.17 -5.52 23.05
N ARG A 101 19.46 -6.66 23.69
CA ARG A 101 18.56 -7.22 24.73
C ARG A 101 18.41 -6.26 25.91
N ARG A 102 19.51 -5.67 26.39
CA ARG A 102 19.50 -4.68 27.48
C ARG A 102 18.75 -3.42 27.08
N GLU A 103 18.98 -2.89 25.89
CA GLU A 103 18.27 -1.72 25.37
C GLU A 103 16.77 -2.01 25.19
N ARG A 104 16.39 -3.18 24.67
CA ARG A 104 14.98 -3.60 24.60
C ARG A 104 14.35 -3.71 25.98
N TRP A 105 15.09 -4.25 26.96
CA TRP A 105 14.63 -4.31 28.36
C TRP A 105 14.50 -2.94 28.99
N GLN A 106 15.48 -2.05 28.82
CA GLN A 106 15.43 -0.68 29.32
C GLN A 106 14.30 0.12 28.65
N LYS A 107 14.12 0.00 27.34
CA LYS A 107 12.98 0.60 26.62
C LYS A 107 11.64 0.10 27.18
N ARG A 108 11.54 -1.20 27.52
CA ARG A 108 10.35 -1.75 28.19
C ARG A 108 10.16 -1.17 29.58
N LEU A 109 11.21 -1.13 30.41
CA LEU A 109 11.14 -0.62 31.78
C LEU A 109 10.83 0.88 31.84
N VAL A 110 11.42 1.68 30.96
CA VAL A 110 11.12 3.13 30.83
C VAL A 110 9.71 3.35 30.25
N ALA A 111 9.23 2.44 29.40
CA ALA A 111 7.85 2.49 28.92
C ALA A 111 6.83 2.12 29.99
N VAL A 112 7.20 1.42 31.08
CA VAL A 112 6.26 1.08 32.17
C VAL A 112 5.67 2.33 32.83
N PRO A 113 6.45 3.29 33.37
CA PRO A 113 5.87 4.47 34.01
C PRO A 113 5.12 5.36 33.02
N ALA A 114 5.57 5.47 31.77
CA ALA A 114 4.85 6.20 30.72
C ALA A 114 3.50 5.52 30.39
N TRP A 115 3.48 4.19 30.30
CA TRP A 115 2.26 3.41 30.10
C TRP A 115 1.31 3.49 31.30
N VAL A 116 1.86 3.47 32.52
CA VAL A 116 1.09 3.67 33.77
C VAL A 116 0.50 5.08 33.80
N ALA A 117 1.25 6.11 33.41
CA ALA A 117 0.77 7.49 33.32
C ALA A 117 -0.29 7.68 32.22
N GLU A 118 -0.11 7.04 31.06
CA GLU A 118 -1.10 7.04 29.98
C GLU A 118 -2.35 6.23 30.33
N HIS A 119 -2.24 5.31 31.29
CA HIS A 119 -3.31 4.41 31.71
C HIS A 119 -3.50 4.41 33.23
N LEU A 120 -3.51 5.61 33.84
CA LEU A 120 -3.71 5.77 35.29
C LEU A 120 -5.00 5.09 35.75
N ASP A 121 -6.07 5.18 34.97
CA ASP A 121 -7.35 4.50 35.26
C ASP A 121 -7.19 2.97 35.35
N LEU A 122 -6.32 2.40 34.52
CA LEU A 122 -6.06 0.96 34.45
C LEU A 122 -5.16 0.50 35.60
N ALA A 123 -4.15 1.31 35.93
CA ALA A 123 -3.28 1.08 37.08
C ALA A 123 -4.04 1.23 38.39
N ALA A 124 -4.89 2.24 38.54
CA ALA A 124 -5.75 2.43 39.69
C ALA A 124 -6.72 1.25 39.87
N ALA A 125 -7.35 0.77 38.79
CA ALA A 125 -8.19 -0.42 38.83
C ALA A 125 -7.41 -1.68 39.24
N LEU A 126 -6.17 -1.85 38.73
CA LEU A 126 -5.28 -2.95 39.13
C LEU A 126 -4.90 -2.90 40.61
N VAL A 127 -4.57 -1.71 41.13
CA VAL A 127 -4.26 -1.53 42.55
C VAL A 127 -5.46 -1.83 43.42
N VAL A 128 -6.65 -1.30 43.07
CA VAL A 128 -7.89 -1.58 43.81
C VAL A 128 -8.21 -3.08 43.82
N MET A 129 -8.08 -3.77 42.69
CA MET A 129 -8.23 -5.24 42.63
C MET A 129 -7.17 -5.98 43.45
N GLY A 130 -5.90 -5.56 43.37
CA GLY A 130 -4.82 -6.14 44.15
C GLY A 130 -5.05 -6.01 45.66
N CYS A 131 -5.52 -4.85 46.10
CA CYS A 131 -5.87 -4.58 47.49
C CYS A 131 -7.08 -5.39 47.98
N SER A 132 -8.02 -5.79 47.12
CA SER A 132 -9.13 -6.66 47.51
C SER A 132 -8.76 -8.14 47.57
N ILE A 133 -7.76 -8.58 46.79
CA ILE A 133 -7.31 -9.98 46.75
C ILE A 133 -6.60 -10.38 48.05
N VAL A 134 -5.77 -9.50 48.61
CA VAL A 134 -4.95 -9.83 49.80
C VAL A 134 -5.81 -10.20 51.02
N PRO A 135 -6.83 -9.41 51.42
CA PRO A 135 -7.71 -9.80 52.53
C PRO A 135 -8.52 -11.06 52.25
N ALA A 136 -8.96 -11.27 51.00
CA ALA A 136 -9.69 -12.46 50.61
C ALA A 136 -8.84 -13.74 50.76
N LEU A 137 -7.58 -13.69 50.33
CA LEU A 137 -6.65 -14.81 50.49
C LEU A 137 -6.35 -15.11 51.96
N ILE A 138 -6.17 -14.08 52.80
CA ILE A 138 -5.94 -14.26 54.24
C ILE A 138 -7.18 -14.89 54.90
N SER A 139 -8.37 -14.40 54.57
CA SER A 139 -9.63 -14.87 55.15
C SER A 139 -10.01 -16.29 54.71
N GLN A 140 -9.70 -16.66 53.47
CA GLN A 140 -9.91 -18.02 52.97
C GLN A 140 -8.88 -19.00 53.56
N ALA A 141 -7.62 -18.57 53.71
CA ALA A 141 -6.60 -19.40 54.36
C ALA A 141 -6.92 -19.68 55.83
N SER A 142 -7.51 -18.72 56.56
CA SER A 142 -7.92 -18.95 57.95
C SER A 142 -9.09 -19.91 58.08
N MET A 143 -10.08 -19.85 57.19
CA MET A 143 -11.29 -20.67 57.33
C MET A 143 -11.08 -22.15 56.99
N LEU A 144 -10.22 -22.41 56.01
CA LEU A 144 -9.96 -23.78 55.56
C LEU A 144 -8.91 -24.51 56.40
N GLY A 145 -8.20 -23.82 57.29
CA GLY A 145 -7.34 -24.45 58.31
C GLY A 145 -8.10 -25.43 59.22
N GLU A 146 -9.42 -25.27 59.37
CA GLU A 146 -10.27 -26.13 60.20
C GLU A 146 -10.84 -27.34 59.44
N THR A 147 -10.77 -27.35 58.11
CA THR A 147 -11.41 -28.39 57.26
C THR A 147 -10.57 -29.66 57.09
N GLY A 148 -9.35 -29.72 57.64
CA GLY A 148 -8.43 -30.85 57.48
C GLY A 148 -7.86 -31.02 56.07
N LEU A 149 -8.22 -30.15 55.12
CA LEU A 149 -7.61 -30.08 53.79
C LEU A 149 -6.21 -29.48 53.87
N ASN A 150 -5.32 -29.90 52.97
CA ASN A 150 -3.97 -29.34 52.90
C ASN A 150 -4.05 -27.82 52.63
N PRO A 151 -3.52 -26.96 53.53
CA PRO A 151 -3.59 -25.49 53.41
C PRO A 151 -3.06 -24.96 52.07
N LEU A 152 -2.15 -25.71 51.43
CA LEU A 152 -1.64 -25.37 50.11
C LEU A 152 -2.70 -25.49 49.00
N MET A 153 -3.48 -26.58 48.98
CA MET A 153 -4.53 -26.78 47.95
C MET A 153 -5.64 -25.75 48.09
N VAL A 154 -5.99 -25.47 49.34
CA VAL A 154 -6.91 -24.43 49.78
C VAL A 154 -6.48 -23.06 49.25
N GLY A 155 -5.22 -22.68 49.47
CA GLY A 155 -4.69 -21.39 49.02
C GLY A 155 -4.54 -21.30 47.49
N MET A 156 -4.35 -22.43 46.79
CA MET A 156 -4.24 -22.44 45.33
C MET A 156 -5.57 -22.26 44.60
N LEU A 157 -6.69 -22.61 45.22
CA LEU A 157 -8.01 -22.57 44.57
C LEU A 157 -8.47 -21.12 44.24
N PRO A 158 -8.34 -20.15 45.15
CA PRO A 158 -8.58 -18.74 44.87
C PRO A 158 -7.59 -18.18 43.84
N VAL A 159 -6.31 -18.53 43.95
CA VAL A 159 -5.28 -18.12 42.98
C VAL A 159 -5.63 -18.62 41.57
N MET A 160 -6.15 -19.84 41.44
CA MET A 160 -6.58 -20.38 40.15
C MET A 160 -7.79 -19.63 39.57
N LEU A 161 -8.78 -19.30 40.40
CA LEU A 161 -9.96 -18.52 39.97
C LEU A 161 -9.57 -17.10 39.53
N GLU A 162 -8.70 -16.45 40.29
CA GLU A 162 -8.14 -15.14 39.94
C GLU A 162 -7.33 -15.22 38.65
N CYS A 163 -6.41 -16.18 38.52
CA CYS A 163 -5.63 -16.39 37.30
C CYS A 163 -6.51 -16.66 36.08
N ALA A 164 -7.63 -17.38 36.24
CA ALA A 164 -8.59 -17.62 35.17
C ALA A 164 -9.31 -16.34 34.74
N ALA A 165 -9.71 -15.48 35.70
CA ALA A 165 -10.29 -14.16 35.42
C ALA A 165 -9.28 -13.23 34.71
N TRP A 166 -8.01 -13.23 35.13
CA TRP A 166 -6.91 -12.52 34.47
C TRP A 166 -6.64 -13.04 33.05
N ALA A 167 -6.66 -14.36 32.87
CA ALA A 167 -6.51 -14.96 31.55
C ALA A 167 -7.67 -14.59 30.62
N ALA A 168 -8.91 -14.56 31.14
CA ALA A 168 -10.09 -14.19 30.36
C ALA A 168 -10.08 -12.69 29.98
N THR A 169 -9.71 -11.79 30.88
CA THR A 169 -9.53 -10.35 30.58
C THR A 169 -8.39 -10.10 29.60
N ALA A 170 -7.27 -10.82 29.72
CA ALA A 170 -6.20 -10.78 28.72
C ALA A 170 -6.67 -11.32 27.35
N GLY A 171 -7.47 -12.38 27.36
CA GLY A 171 -8.11 -12.96 26.17
C GLY A 171 -9.06 -11.98 25.47
N GLU A 172 -9.88 -11.24 26.24
CA GLU A 172 -10.76 -10.19 25.74
C GLU A 172 -9.96 -9.09 25.03
N THR A 173 -8.92 -8.56 25.68
CA THR A 173 -8.11 -7.48 25.07
C THR A 173 -7.40 -7.95 23.80
N LYS A 174 -6.94 -9.22 23.77
CA LYS A 174 -6.36 -9.85 22.57
C LYS A 174 -7.40 -10.03 21.47
N ALA A 175 -8.61 -10.47 21.80
CA ALA A 175 -9.71 -10.63 20.85
C ALA A 175 -10.12 -9.29 20.24
N LEU A 176 -10.21 -8.24 21.05
CA LEU A 176 -10.51 -6.88 20.60
C LEU A 176 -9.43 -6.34 19.66
N LYS A 177 -8.15 -6.53 19.99
CA LYS A 177 -7.02 -6.19 19.09
C LYS A 177 -7.09 -6.97 17.77
N ALA A 178 -7.46 -8.24 17.83
CA ALA A 178 -7.65 -9.11 16.66
C ALA A 178 -8.98 -8.88 15.91
N ARG A 179 -9.80 -7.90 16.33
CA ARG A 179 -11.13 -7.61 15.76
C ARG A 179 -12.09 -8.82 15.79
N ARG A 180 -11.96 -9.69 16.79
CA ARG A 180 -12.88 -10.80 17.06
C ARG A 180 -13.91 -10.37 18.13
N SER A 181 -15.05 -11.07 18.18
CA SER A 181 -16.06 -10.81 19.20
C SER A 181 -15.50 -11.12 20.61
N PRO A 182 -15.55 -10.16 21.56
CA PRO A 182 -15.09 -10.39 22.93
C PRO A 182 -16.12 -11.13 23.81
N TRP A 183 -17.31 -11.42 23.27
CA TRP A 183 -18.47 -11.85 24.08
C TRP A 183 -18.19 -13.10 24.94
N LEU A 184 -17.55 -14.13 24.38
CA LEU A 184 -17.26 -15.36 25.12
C LEU A 184 -16.34 -15.12 26.33
N TYR A 185 -15.36 -14.22 26.19
CA TYR A 185 -14.48 -13.84 27.30
C TYR A 185 -15.24 -13.09 28.39
N ARG A 186 -16.20 -12.22 28.01
CA ARG A 186 -17.05 -11.51 28.98
C ARG A 186 -17.92 -12.47 29.76
N VAL A 187 -18.55 -13.44 29.08
CA VAL A 187 -19.34 -14.48 29.76
C VAL A 187 -18.47 -15.25 30.75
N ALA A 188 -17.25 -15.62 30.37
CA ALA A 188 -16.32 -16.29 31.30
C ALA A 188 -15.93 -15.39 32.49
N ILE A 189 -15.61 -14.12 32.26
CA ILE A 189 -15.27 -13.15 33.32
C ILE A 189 -16.42 -13.01 34.31
N TYR A 190 -17.65 -12.79 33.83
CA TYR A 190 -18.82 -12.68 34.71
C TYR A 190 -19.19 -14.00 35.38
N GLY A 191 -18.92 -15.14 34.72
CA GLY A 191 -19.07 -16.45 35.34
C GLY A 191 -18.14 -16.63 36.54
N PHE A 192 -16.85 -16.33 36.40
CA PHE A 192 -15.89 -16.39 37.51
C PHE A 192 -16.21 -15.34 38.60
N ALA A 193 -16.58 -14.12 38.21
CA ALA A 193 -16.99 -13.08 39.14
C ALA A 193 -18.22 -13.49 39.97
N GLY A 194 -19.22 -14.09 39.32
CA GLY A 194 -20.44 -14.58 39.97
C GLY A 194 -20.15 -15.72 40.93
N LEU A 195 -19.26 -16.65 40.55
CA LEU A 195 -18.83 -17.73 41.44
C LEU A 195 -18.08 -17.19 42.66
N ALA A 196 -17.15 -16.25 42.47
CA ALA A 196 -16.45 -15.58 43.56
C ALA A 196 -17.41 -14.83 44.48
N ALA A 197 -18.39 -14.11 43.91
CA ALA A 197 -19.42 -13.41 44.65
C ALA A 197 -20.29 -14.36 45.50
N ALA A 198 -20.63 -15.54 44.98
CA ALA A 198 -21.39 -16.54 45.71
C ALA A 198 -20.61 -17.09 46.92
N ILE A 199 -19.31 -17.40 46.73
CA ILE A 199 -18.42 -17.85 47.82
C ILE A 199 -18.26 -16.76 48.88
N ASN A 200 -18.06 -15.51 48.44
CA ASN A 200 -17.92 -14.36 49.34
C ASN A 200 -19.21 -14.04 50.10
N TRP A 201 -20.38 -14.24 49.48
CA TRP A 201 -21.67 -14.11 50.15
C TRP A 201 -21.83 -15.12 51.27
N THR A 202 -21.59 -16.41 50.98
CA THR A 202 -21.72 -17.48 52.00
C THR A 202 -20.74 -17.25 53.14
N HIS A 203 -19.50 -16.92 52.81
CA HIS A 203 -18.46 -16.63 53.80
C HIS A 203 -18.80 -15.43 54.70
N GLY A 204 -19.25 -14.32 54.11
CA GLY A 204 -19.68 -13.15 54.88
C GLY A 204 -20.90 -13.43 55.75
N ARG A 205 -21.81 -14.28 55.29
CA ARG A 205 -22.97 -14.73 56.07
C ARG A 205 -22.57 -15.55 57.29
N ASP A 206 -21.60 -16.45 57.12
CA ASP A 206 -21.13 -17.33 58.19
C ASP A 206 -20.32 -16.53 59.23
N ILE A 207 -19.47 -15.59 58.80
CA ILE A 207 -18.67 -14.75 59.70
C ILE A 207 -19.51 -13.70 60.45
N GLY A 208 -20.47 -13.07 59.78
CA GLY A 208 -21.24 -11.96 60.38
C GLY A 208 -22.34 -12.39 61.35
N GLY A 209 -22.56 -13.70 61.52
CA GLY A 209 -23.59 -14.24 62.41
C GLY A 209 -25.02 -13.84 62.01
N ALA A 210 -25.98 -14.03 62.92
CA ALA A 210 -27.40 -13.78 62.65
C ALA A 210 -27.73 -12.30 62.40
N GLU A 211 -27.02 -11.37 63.06
CA GLU A 211 -27.32 -9.94 63.01
C GLU A 211 -26.70 -9.24 61.79
N HIS A 212 -25.45 -9.58 61.42
CA HIS A 212 -24.69 -8.85 60.41
C HIS A 212 -24.32 -9.69 59.18
N GLY A 213 -24.58 -10.99 59.19
CA GLY A 213 -24.15 -11.92 58.13
C GLY A 213 -24.70 -11.57 56.75
N THR A 214 -25.97 -11.18 56.64
CA THR A 214 -26.58 -10.82 55.35
C THR A 214 -25.96 -9.55 54.76
N ALA A 215 -25.73 -8.52 55.59
CA ALA A 215 -25.11 -7.27 55.15
C ALA A 215 -23.64 -7.48 54.77
N LEU A 216 -22.88 -8.21 55.60
CA LEU A 216 -21.47 -8.50 55.33
C LEU A 216 -21.30 -9.35 54.07
N GLY A 217 -22.11 -10.40 53.91
CA GLY A 217 -22.16 -11.22 52.70
C GLY A 217 -22.49 -10.40 51.45
N ALA A 218 -23.43 -9.45 51.54
CA ALA A 218 -23.79 -8.56 50.43
C ALA A 218 -22.60 -7.71 49.97
N VAL A 219 -21.89 -7.09 50.93
CA VAL A 219 -20.75 -6.23 50.65
C VAL A 219 -19.59 -7.03 50.04
N LEU A 220 -19.31 -8.23 50.56
CA LEU A 220 -18.26 -9.10 50.02
C LEU A 220 -18.62 -9.67 48.63
N ALA A 221 -19.88 -9.96 48.37
CA ALA A 221 -20.33 -10.37 47.04
C ALA A 221 -20.26 -9.21 46.03
N ALA A 222 -20.69 -8.02 46.45
CA ALA A 222 -20.64 -6.82 45.62
C ALA A 222 -19.19 -6.43 45.27
N SER A 223 -18.25 -6.57 46.22
CA SER A 223 -16.83 -6.28 46.00
C SER A 223 -16.18 -7.22 44.97
N SER A 224 -16.74 -8.41 44.72
CA SER A 224 -16.29 -9.30 43.62
C SER A 224 -16.75 -8.85 42.23
N ILE A 225 -17.91 -8.19 42.13
CA ILE A 225 -18.54 -7.85 40.84
C ILE A 225 -18.23 -6.41 40.41
N ILE A 226 -18.27 -5.46 41.34
CA ILE A 226 -18.15 -4.02 41.06
C ILE A 226 -16.83 -3.65 40.37
N PRO A 227 -15.64 -4.13 40.80
CA PRO A 227 -14.38 -3.81 40.12
C PRO A 227 -14.37 -4.24 38.65
N ILE A 228 -14.97 -5.39 38.34
CA ILE A 228 -15.08 -5.92 36.97
C ILE A 228 -16.03 -5.06 36.13
N LEU A 229 -17.14 -4.59 36.70
CA LEU A 229 -18.06 -3.67 36.02
C LEU A 229 -17.39 -2.33 35.70
N ILE A 230 -16.69 -1.73 36.67
CA ILE A 230 -15.94 -0.48 36.49
C ILE A 230 -14.88 -0.66 35.39
N TRP A 231 -14.13 -1.77 35.44
CA TRP A 231 -13.14 -2.11 34.43
C TRP A 231 -13.74 -2.19 33.02
N GLN A 232 -14.88 -2.88 32.86
CA GLN A 232 -15.59 -2.98 31.58
C GLN A 232 -16.09 -1.62 31.10
N LEU A 233 -16.54 -0.74 32.00
CA LEU A 233 -16.97 0.61 31.66
C LEU A 233 -15.80 1.46 31.13
N VAL A 234 -14.64 1.41 31.81
CA VAL A 234 -13.41 2.08 31.37
C VAL A 234 -12.95 1.55 30.02
N GLN A 235 -12.97 0.23 29.81
CA GLN A 235 -12.64 -0.36 28.51
C GLN A 235 -13.63 0.08 27.42
N ALA A 236 -14.93 0.06 27.69
CA ALA A 236 -15.95 0.47 26.73
C ALA A 236 -15.77 1.93 26.27
N GLY A 237 -15.42 2.84 27.19
CA GLY A 237 -15.08 4.23 26.87
C GLY A 237 -13.91 4.34 25.89
N ARG A 238 -12.77 3.69 26.21
CA ARG A 238 -11.57 3.70 25.36
C ARG A 238 -11.80 3.10 23.98
N HIS A 239 -12.56 2.01 23.89
CA HIS A 239 -12.86 1.37 22.61
C HIS A 239 -13.77 2.21 21.72
N ARG A 240 -14.67 3.02 22.29
CA ARG A 240 -15.51 3.95 21.52
C ARG A 240 -14.66 5.01 20.83
N GLU A 241 -13.68 5.59 21.51
CA GLU A 241 -12.76 6.56 20.91
C GLU A 241 -11.91 5.95 19.81
N LEU A 242 -11.35 4.76 20.04
CA LEU A 242 -10.59 4.04 19.02
C LEU A 242 -11.45 3.71 17.80
N ALA A 243 -12.71 3.29 18.01
CA ALA A 243 -13.65 3.03 16.92
C ALA A 243 -14.00 4.31 16.15
N LEU A 244 -14.18 5.43 16.83
CA LEU A 244 -14.42 6.74 16.19
C LEU A 244 -13.21 7.22 15.39
N ARG A 245 -11.99 7.14 15.95
CA ARG A 245 -10.75 7.46 15.24
C ARG A 245 -10.57 6.59 14.00
N GLN A 246 -10.81 5.28 14.10
CA GLN A 246 -10.75 4.39 12.93
C GLN A 246 -11.83 4.70 11.89
N ARG A 247 -13.05 5.08 12.31
CA ARG A 247 -14.09 5.52 11.37
C ARG A 247 -13.70 6.81 10.66
N ALA A 248 -13.13 7.78 11.38
CA ALA A 248 -12.62 9.02 10.83
C ALA A 248 -11.48 8.76 9.83
N GLU A 249 -10.51 7.90 10.18
CA GLU A 249 -9.42 7.51 9.29
C GLU A 249 -9.93 6.81 8.03
N ARG A 250 -10.90 5.89 8.15
CA ARG A 250 -11.55 5.26 6.99
C ARG A 250 -12.27 6.27 6.13
N LYS A 251 -12.90 7.29 6.72
CA LYS A 251 -13.57 8.36 5.99
C LYS A 251 -12.56 9.23 5.24
N ALA A 252 -11.46 9.63 5.90
CA ALA A 252 -10.37 10.39 5.29
C ALA A 252 -9.73 9.64 4.12
N ARG A 253 -9.41 8.34 4.29
CA ARG A 253 -8.90 7.49 3.20
C ARG A 253 -9.87 7.37 2.02
N ARG A 254 -11.18 7.33 2.29
CA ARG A 254 -12.20 7.31 1.24
C ARG A 254 -12.33 8.65 0.53
N GLN A 255 -12.17 9.77 1.24
CA GLN A 255 -12.15 11.11 0.65
C GLN A 255 -10.90 11.29 -0.21
N ALA A 256 -9.71 10.99 0.31
CA ALA A 256 -8.46 11.06 -0.46
C ALA A 256 -8.52 10.27 -1.78
N ARG A 257 -9.09 9.05 -1.77
CA ARG A 257 -9.30 8.26 -3.01
C ARG A 257 -10.29 8.88 -3.99
N LYS A 258 -11.33 9.56 -3.48
CA LYS A 258 -12.28 10.26 -4.33
C LYS A 258 -11.62 11.49 -4.93
N ASP A 259 -10.86 12.23 -4.15
CA ASP A 259 -10.17 13.43 -4.57
C ASP A 259 -9.11 13.08 -5.63
N GLU A 260 -8.31 12.03 -5.40
CA GLU A 260 -7.35 11.48 -6.39
C GLU A 260 -8.03 11.05 -7.70
N HIS A 261 -9.20 10.42 -7.61
CA HIS A 261 -9.95 10.02 -8.80
C HIS A 261 -10.57 11.23 -9.55
N LEU A 262 -10.99 12.27 -8.82
CA LEU A 262 -11.51 13.50 -9.41
C LEU A 262 -10.40 14.31 -10.10
N THR A 263 -9.25 14.48 -9.44
CA THR A 263 -8.08 15.17 -10.03
C THR A 263 -7.58 14.43 -11.27
N ARG A 264 -7.55 13.09 -11.24
CA ARG A 264 -7.25 12.27 -12.42
C ARG A 264 -8.19 12.55 -13.59
N LYS A 265 -9.50 12.61 -13.33
CA LYS A 265 -10.50 12.90 -14.36
C LYS A 265 -10.34 14.32 -14.93
N GLN A 266 -10.15 15.31 -14.06
CA GLN A 266 -9.91 16.69 -14.47
C GLN A 266 -8.67 16.80 -15.36
N ARG A 267 -7.54 16.20 -14.96
CA ARG A 267 -6.32 16.15 -15.78
C ARG A 267 -6.52 15.50 -17.14
N GLN A 268 -7.33 14.44 -17.19
CA GLN A 268 -7.64 13.75 -18.44
C GLN A 268 -8.54 14.60 -19.37
N GLU A 269 -9.46 15.37 -18.81
CA GLU A 269 -10.41 16.20 -19.56
C GLU A 269 -9.78 17.52 -20.02
N GLU A 270 -9.05 18.22 -19.14
CA GLU A 270 -8.46 19.54 -19.43
C GLU A 270 -7.18 19.43 -20.25
N LEU A 271 -6.37 18.39 -20.03
CA LEU A 271 -5.02 18.26 -20.59
C LEU A 271 -4.77 16.86 -21.18
N PRO A 272 -5.56 16.44 -22.19
CA PRO A 272 -5.54 15.07 -22.69
C PRO A 272 -4.18 14.66 -23.27
N GLU A 273 -3.46 15.59 -23.89
CA GLU A 273 -2.14 15.34 -24.48
C GLU A 273 -1.05 15.13 -23.41
N VAL A 274 -1.04 15.95 -22.35
CA VAL A 274 -0.13 15.74 -21.20
C VAL A 274 -0.42 14.40 -20.55
N TRP A 275 -1.71 14.09 -20.36
CA TRP A 275 -2.15 12.82 -19.79
C TRP A 275 -1.70 11.61 -20.62
N ALA A 276 -1.74 11.71 -21.95
CA ALA A 276 -1.25 10.66 -22.85
C ALA A 276 0.26 10.46 -22.73
N VAL A 277 1.05 11.54 -22.64
CA VAL A 277 2.50 11.46 -22.41
C VAL A 277 2.80 10.85 -21.04
N ALA A 278 2.08 11.25 -19.99
CA ALA A 278 2.23 10.69 -18.64
C ALA A 278 2.00 9.17 -18.62
N GLN A 279 0.96 8.69 -19.33
CA GLN A 279 0.70 7.25 -19.46
C GLN A 279 1.82 6.52 -20.22
N LYS A 280 2.38 7.11 -21.29
CA LYS A 280 3.52 6.54 -22.01
C LYS A 280 4.76 6.44 -21.12
N LEU A 281 5.12 7.52 -20.41
CA LEU A 281 6.25 7.54 -19.47
C LEU A 281 6.10 6.46 -18.41
N ARG A 282 4.90 6.34 -17.82
CA ARG A 282 4.62 5.33 -16.80
C ARG A 282 4.64 3.90 -17.36
N ALA A 283 4.26 3.71 -18.62
CA ALA A 283 4.35 2.40 -19.28
C ALA A 283 5.82 1.99 -19.53
N ILE A 284 6.69 2.93 -19.88
CA ILE A 284 8.12 2.69 -20.12
C ILE A 284 8.86 2.46 -18.79
N ALA A 285 8.69 3.35 -17.81
CA ALA A 285 9.40 3.28 -16.52
C ALA A 285 8.90 2.15 -15.60
N GLY A 286 7.65 1.72 -15.80
CA GLY A 286 6.97 0.75 -14.95
C GLY A 286 6.34 1.38 -13.69
N ARG A 287 5.19 0.84 -13.27
CA ARG A 287 4.36 1.41 -12.19
C ARG A 287 5.03 1.47 -10.82
N ALA A 288 6.05 0.64 -10.58
CA ALA A 288 6.76 0.60 -9.31
C ALA A 288 7.83 1.69 -9.19
N ARG A 289 8.38 2.17 -10.32
CA ARG A 289 9.45 3.17 -10.33
C ARG A 289 8.92 4.60 -10.44
N LEU A 290 7.80 4.80 -11.14
CA LEU A 290 7.22 6.12 -11.35
C LEU A 290 5.77 6.17 -10.87
N SER A 291 5.50 7.05 -9.90
CA SER A 291 4.15 7.29 -9.41
C SER A 291 3.29 7.99 -10.47
N GLU A 292 1.96 7.97 -10.32
CA GLU A 292 1.05 8.65 -11.25
C GLU A 292 1.27 10.17 -11.26
N GLU A 293 1.58 10.73 -10.09
CA GLU A 293 1.83 12.16 -9.91
C GLU A 293 3.14 12.57 -10.55
N ASP A 294 4.21 11.83 -10.31
CA ASP A 294 5.53 12.12 -10.89
C ASP A 294 5.52 11.97 -12.40
N ALA A 295 4.80 10.96 -12.94
CA ALA A 295 4.63 10.80 -14.37
C ALA A 295 3.86 11.95 -15.00
N TRP A 296 2.85 12.49 -14.29
CA TRP A 296 2.09 13.64 -14.75
C TRP A 296 2.92 14.93 -14.71
N LEU A 297 3.67 15.17 -13.63
CA LEU A 297 4.58 16.32 -13.52
C LEU A 297 5.70 16.27 -14.57
N ALA A 298 6.29 15.09 -14.80
CA ALA A 298 7.28 14.86 -15.85
C ALA A 298 6.70 15.11 -17.25
N ALA A 299 5.47 14.66 -17.51
CA ALA A 299 4.81 14.93 -18.79
C ALA A 299 4.48 16.41 -18.97
N TRP A 300 4.10 17.10 -17.88
CA TRP A 300 3.84 18.53 -17.88
C TRP A 300 5.11 19.32 -18.17
N SER A 301 6.24 19.00 -17.52
CA SER A 301 7.51 19.66 -17.80
C SER A 301 8.04 19.38 -19.20
N VAL A 302 7.82 18.19 -19.76
CA VAL A 302 8.17 17.90 -21.17
C VAL A 302 7.36 18.77 -22.15
N ARG A 303 6.10 19.09 -21.86
CA ARG A 303 5.22 19.77 -22.82
C ARG A 303 5.17 21.28 -22.66
N GLU A 304 5.20 21.77 -21.44
CA GLU A 304 5.09 23.19 -21.09
C GLU A 304 6.42 23.80 -20.65
N ALA A 305 7.50 23.00 -20.54
CA ALA A 305 8.78 23.43 -19.97
C ALA A 305 8.65 24.11 -18.60
N ALA A 306 7.60 23.75 -17.84
CA ALA A 306 7.47 24.14 -16.45
C ALA A 306 8.69 23.59 -15.71
N GLY A 307 9.54 24.49 -15.20
CA GLY A 307 10.93 24.28 -14.72
C GLY A 307 11.13 23.31 -13.55
N VAL A 308 10.51 22.14 -13.62
CA VAL A 308 10.76 20.99 -12.79
C VAL A 308 11.90 20.22 -13.45
N ASP A 309 13.08 20.28 -12.85
CA ASP A 309 14.22 19.48 -13.27
C ASP A 309 13.84 17.99 -13.25
N LEU A 310 13.75 17.39 -14.43
CA LEU A 310 13.53 15.96 -14.55
C LEU A 310 14.77 15.23 -14.04
N PRO A 311 14.62 14.24 -13.13
CA PRO A 311 15.75 13.42 -12.70
C PRO A 311 16.41 12.75 -13.90
N GLN A 312 17.73 12.63 -13.87
CA GLN A 312 18.54 12.15 -14.99
C GLN A 312 18.11 10.74 -15.46
N GLU A 313 17.64 9.90 -14.55
CA GLU A 313 17.08 8.59 -14.90
C GLU A 313 15.85 8.71 -15.81
N LEU A 314 14.94 9.66 -15.55
CA LEU A 314 13.77 9.88 -16.42
C LEU A 314 14.17 10.45 -17.77
N LEU A 315 15.18 11.33 -17.82
CA LEU A 315 15.72 11.85 -19.06
C LEU A 315 16.21 10.73 -19.99
N THR A 316 16.86 9.71 -19.45
CA THR A 316 17.32 8.55 -20.24
C THR A 316 16.18 7.68 -20.77
N LEU A 317 14.98 7.79 -20.19
CA LEU A 317 13.79 7.04 -20.60
C LEU A 317 12.92 7.80 -21.61
N LEU A 318 13.22 9.08 -21.89
CA LEU A 318 12.50 9.85 -22.89
C LEU A 318 12.88 9.37 -24.29
N SER A 319 11.88 9.17 -25.15
CA SER A 319 12.12 8.93 -26.57
C SER A 319 12.63 10.21 -27.24
N ALA A 320 13.30 10.08 -28.39
CA ALA A 320 13.78 11.21 -29.18
C ALA A 320 12.67 12.24 -29.46
N ASP A 321 11.46 11.77 -29.79
CA ASP A 321 10.28 12.64 -30.00
C ASP A 321 9.92 13.46 -28.75
N LEU A 322 10.00 12.85 -27.55
CA LEU A 322 9.67 13.54 -26.29
C LEU A 322 10.77 14.53 -25.89
N LEU A 323 12.04 14.21 -26.19
CA LEU A 323 13.15 15.15 -26.03
C LEU A 323 13.00 16.34 -26.98
N GLY A 324 12.58 16.11 -28.24
CA GLY A 324 12.26 17.17 -29.19
C GLY A 324 11.17 18.10 -28.68
N LEU A 325 10.04 17.55 -28.23
CA LEU A 325 8.95 18.33 -27.63
C LEU A 325 9.41 19.18 -26.45
N ARG A 326 10.31 18.65 -25.62
CA ARG A 326 10.86 19.38 -24.48
C ARG A 326 11.73 20.56 -24.94
N VAL A 327 12.63 20.36 -25.90
CA VAL A 327 13.49 21.43 -26.44
C VAL A 327 12.66 22.53 -27.09
N ASP A 328 11.60 22.16 -27.81
CA ASP A 328 10.66 23.12 -28.42
C ASP A 328 9.91 23.91 -27.34
N ALA A 329 9.49 23.25 -26.26
CA ALA A 329 8.86 23.91 -25.12
C ALA A 329 9.83 24.86 -24.40
N GLU A 330 11.07 24.45 -24.14
CA GLU A 330 12.10 25.30 -23.52
C GLU A 330 12.41 26.53 -24.40
N SER A 331 12.42 26.36 -25.72
CA SER A 331 12.60 27.45 -26.68
C SER A 331 11.45 28.46 -26.62
N ARG A 332 10.20 27.99 -26.56
CA ARG A 332 9.02 28.88 -26.40
C ARG A 332 9.03 29.64 -25.08
N VAL A 333 9.46 29.00 -23.98
CA VAL A 333 9.61 29.66 -22.68
C VAL A 333 10.72 30.71 -22.73
N ALA A 334 11.85 30.41 -23.35
CA ALA A 334 12.95 31.37 -23.51
C ALA A 334 12.52 32.60 -24.32
N GLU A 335 11.77 32.42 -25.41
CA GLU A 335 11.20 33.51 -26.21
C GLU A 335 10.22 34.37 -25.39
N ALA A 336 9.29 33.74 -24.67
CA ALA A 336 8.35 34.46 -23.81
C ALA A 336 9.04 35.25 -22.68
N LEU A 337 10.12 34.71 -22.10
CA LEU A 337 10.93 35.41 -21.09
C LEU A 337 11.70 36.59 -21.70
N ALA A 338 12.21 36.43 -22.93
CA ALA A 338 12.85 37.52 -23.66
C ALA A 338 11.86 38.65 -23.94
N ASP A 339 10.64 38.33 -24.39
CA ASP A 339 9.58 39.32 -24.63
C ASP A 339 9.18 40.05 -23.34
N LEU A 340 9.04 39.33 -22.23
CA LEU A 340 8.74 39.93 -20.92
C LEU A 340 9.87 40.85 -20.45
N SER A 341 11.13 40.48 -20.68
CA SER A 341 12.28 41.31 -20.35
C SER A 341 12.30 42.60 -21.16
N LEU A 342 12.00 42.51 -22.47
CA LEU A 342 11.90 43.66 -23.36
C LEU A 342 10.74 44.57 -22.95
N ALA A 343 9.57 44.00 -22.62
CA ALA A 343 8.43 44.76 -22.13
C ALA A 343 8.75 45.51 -20.83
N ARG A 344 9.50 44.87 -19.91
CA ARG A 344 9.96 45.49 -18.67
C ARG A 344 10.92 46.66 -18.97
N ASP A 345 11.87 46.47 -19.88
CA ASP A 345 12.82 47.52 -20.26
C ASP A 345 12.14 48.72 -20.93
N LEU A 346 11.14 48.47 -21.77
CA LEU A 346 10.31 49.53 -22.35
C LEU A 346 9.55 50.30 -21.27
N ARG A 347 8.95 49.60 -20.30
CA ARG A 347 8.26 50.23 -19.17
C ARG A 347 9.21 51.10 -18.34
N LEU A 348 10.43 50.63 -18.09
CA LEU A 348 11.45 51.42 -17.39
C LEU A 348 11.87 52.65 -18.19
N LYS A 349 12.06 52.54 -19.51
CA LYS A 349 12.37 53.69 -20.39
C LYS A 349 11.25 54.73 -20.40
N VAL A 350 9.99 54.30 -20.44
CA VAL A 350 8.83 55.21 -20.34
C VAL A 350 8.80 55.89 -18.98
N SER A 351 9.05 55.14 -17.89
CA SER A 351 9.07 55.69 -16.53
C SER A 351 10.19 56.70 -16.30
N VAL A 352 11.36 56.53 -16.90
CA VAL A 352 12.50 57.47 -16.79
C VAL A 352 12.30 58.70 -17.68
N LYS A 353 11.60 58.56 -18.81
CA LYS A 353 11.35 59.65 -19.76
C LYS A 353 10.13 60.50 -19.39
N ALA A 354 9.32 60.09 -18.41
CA ALA A 354 8.32 60.97 -17.82
C ALA A 354 9.06 62.16 -17.20
N PRO A 355 8.95 63.38 -17.76
CA PRO A 355 9.62 64.53 -17.19
C PRO A 355 9.15 64.69 -15.74
N PRO A 356 10.02 65.08 -14.80
CA PRO A 356 9.54 65.60 -13.54
C PRO A 356 8.69 66.82 -13.92
N GLU A 357 7.37 66.70 -13.84
CA GLU A 357 6.51 67.87 -13.86
C GLU A 357 6.98 68.73 -12.70
N SER A 358 7.79 69.73 -13.01
CA SER A 358 8.14 70.79 -12.09
C SER A 358 6.82 71.39 -11.61
N PRO A 359 6.51 71.34 -10.31
CA PRO A 359 5.33 72.01 -9.77
C PRO A 359 5.66 73.50 -9.68
N GLU A 360 5.80 74.16 -10.81
CA GLU A 360 5.95 75.61 -10.87
C GLU A 360 4.68 76.23 -11.45
N GLY A 361 3.82 76.66 -10.52
CA GLY A 361 3.00 77.84 -10.70
C GLY A 361 1.60 77.65 -11.26
N SER A 362 0.65 77.23 -10.42
CA SER A 362 -0.68 77.85 -10.43
C SER A 362 -1.19 77.96 -8.99
N ALA A 363 -1.65 79.16 -8.68
CA ALA A 363 -1.94 79.64 -7.35
C ALA A 363 -3.12 78.92 -6.68
N ALA A 364 -2.98 78.76 -5.36
CA ALA A 364 -4.04 78.86 -4.36
C ALA A 364 -5.38 78.19 -4.69
N GLU A 365 -5.48 76.89 -4.44
CA GLU A 365 -6.66 76.38 -3.76
C GLU A 365 -6.29 75.21 -2.85
N SER A 366 -6.59 75.42 -1.56
CA SER A 366 -6.36 74.51 -0.47
C SER A 366 -7.14 73.21 -0.67
N VAL A 367 -6.48 72.14 -1.10
CA VAL A 367 -6.99 70.78 -0.91
C VAL A 367 -5.96 69.97 -0.14
N SER A 368 -6.21 69.97 1.17
CA SER A 368 -5.77 69.01 2.17
C SER A 368 -5.24 67.70 1.59
N SER A 369 -3.95 67.46 1.84
CA SER A 369 -3.29 66.17 1.68
C SER A 369 -3.92 65.11 2.57
N ALA A 370 -4.92 64.39 2.05
CA ALA A 370 -5.46 63.19 2.69
C ALA A 370 -4.60 61.98 2.32
N TRP A 371 -3.40 61.88 2.90
CA TRP A 371 -2.78 60.58 3.13
C TRP A 371 -3.61 59.90 4.21
N THR A 372 -4.57 59.09 3.81
CA THR A 372 -5.28 58.22 4.76
C THR A 372 -4.32 57.12 5.17
N VAL A 373 -3.58 57.38 6.26
CA VAL A 373 -2.93 56.34 7.05
C VAL A 373 -4.03 55.45 7.59
N SER A 374 -4.30 54.35 6.90
CA SER A 374 -5.09 53.26 7.45
C SER A 374 -4.36 52.71 8.67
N ALA A 375 -5.08 52.49 9.76
CA ALA A 375 -4.58 52.11 11.09
C ALA A 375 -3.78 50.77 11.15
N ASN A 376 -3.51 50.13 10.01
CA ASN A 376 -2.74 48.89 9.88
C ASN A 376 -1.39 49.04 9.14
N GLY A 377 -0.90 50.25 8.89
CA GLY A 377 0.49 50.47 8.44
C GLY A 377 0.84 49.98 7.03
N SER A 378 -0.13 49.62 6.19
CA SER A 378 0.13 49.29 4.78
C SER A 378 -0.06 50.52 3.89
N ILE A 379 1.03 51.02 3.31
CA ILE A 379 1.02 52.06 2.27
C ILE A 379 0.72 51.38 0.93
N THR A 380 -0.49 51.53 0.41
CA THR A 380 -0.84 51.14 -0.96
C THR A 380 -0.72 52.34 -1.90
N PRO A 381 0.07 52.27 -2.99
CA PRO A 381 0.14 53.34 -3.99
C PRO A 381 -1.19 53.43 -4.77
N PRO A 382 -1.53 54.62 -5.30
CA PRO A 382 -2.77 54.83 -6.05
C PRO A 382 -2.76 54.06 -7.38
N THR A 383 -3.77 53.23 -7.62
CA THR A 383 -3.93 52.36 -8.80
C THR A 383 -4.55 53.04 -10.03
N GLY A 384 -4.72 54.37 -10.02
CA GLY A 384 -5.52 55.09 -11.02
C GLY A 384 -4.93 55.20 -12.44
N GLY A 385 -3.67 54.87 -12.68
CA GLY A 385 -3.00 55.07 -13.99
C GLY A 385 -2.63 53.81 -14.78
N VAL A 386 -2.95 52.61 -14.27
CA VAL A 386 -2.43 51.35 -14.85
C VAL A 386 -3.39 50.72 -15.87
N GLU A 387 -4.68 51.02 -15.81
CA GLU A 387 -5.68 50.42 -16.72
C GLU A 387 -5.57 50.92 -18.17
N GLU A 388 -5.21 52.18 -18.41
CA GLU A 388 -5.02 52.70 -19.78
C GLU A 388 -3.75 52.15 -20.46
N ALA A 389 -2.67 51.95 -19.70
CA ALA A 389 -1.45 51.34 -20.22
C ALA A 389 -1.62 49.84 -20.51
N ALA A 390 -2.42 49.13 -19.71
CA ALA A 390 -2.70 47.71 -19.90
C ALA A 390 -3.65 47.46 -21.10
N THR A 391 -4.65 48.30 -21.31
CA THR A 391 -5.57 48.20 -22.46
C THR A 391 -4.91 48.60 -23.79
N ALA A 392 -3.95 49.54 -23.77
CA ALA A 392 -3.16 49.87 -24.95
C ALA A 392 -2.22 48.74 -25.40
N LEU A 393 -1.74 47.90 -24.48
CA LEU A 393 -0.86 46.76 -24.78
C LEU A 393 -1.62 45.59 -25.41
N VAL A 394 -2.84 45.29 -24.90
CA VAL A 394 -3.72 44.25 -25.45
C VAL A 394 -4.16 44.61 -26.87
N LYS A 395 -4.50 45.88 -27.14
CA LYS A 395 -4.85 46.35 -28.50
C LYS A 395 -3.71 46.29 -29.52
N ARG A 396 -2.45 46.26 -29.08
CA ARG A 396 -1.27 46.22 -29.97
C ARG A 396 -0.81 44.81 -30.30
N LEU A 397 -1.23 43.80 -29.53
CA LEU A 397 -1.00 42.38 -29.77
C LEU A 397 -2.04 41.75 -30.72
N GLU A 398 -3.13 42.45 -31.04
CA GLU A 398 -4.18 42.00 -31.97
C GLU A 398 -3.90 42.31 -33.47
N GLY A 399 -2.62 42.51 -33.85
CA GLY A 399 -2.16 42.66 -35.23
C GLY A 399 -2.00 41.33 -36.00
N PRO A 400 -1.91 41.33 -37.35
CA PRO A 400 -2.55 40.35 -38.22
C PRO A 400 -1.75 39.06 -38.43
N LEU A 401 -1.66 38.18 -37.42
CA LEU A 401 -1.14 36.81 -37.62
C LEU A 401 -1.97 35.69 -36.97
N LEU A 402 -3.11 36.00 -36.35
CA LEU A 402 -4.01 34.98 -35.80
C LEU A 402 -5.46 35.20 -36.26
N ARG A 403 -5.67 35.12 -37.57
CA ARG A 403 -6.99 34.81 -38.14
C ARG A 403 -7.03 33.33 -38.49
N ARG A 404 -7.08 32.47 -37.46
CA ARG A 404 -7.45 31.07 -37.64
C ARG A 404 -8.64 30.78 -36.74
N GLU A 405 -9.75 30.51 -37.41
CA GLU A 405 -11.08 30.28 -36.87
C GLU A 405 -11.07 29.22 -35.77
N VAL A 406 -11.39 29.61 -34.54
CA VAL A 406 -12.01 28.72 -33.57
C VAL A 406 -13.13 29.50 -32.87
N SER A 407 -14.33 29.05 -33.16
CA SER A 407 -15.59 29.48 -32.56
C SER A 407 -15.55 29.33 -31.04
N THR A 408 -15.68 30.44 -30.31
CA THR A 408 -16.02 30.44 -28.88
C THR A 408 -17.43 31.01 -28.70
N GLN A 409 -18.40 30.12 -28.49
CA GLN A 409 -19.59 30.43 -27.71
C GLN A 409 -19.28 30.12 -26.24
N SER A 410 -19.08 31.15 -25.41
CA SER A 410 -19.52 31.14 -24.00
C SER A 410 -19.42 32.54 -23.38
N PRO A 411 -20.28 32.89 -22.41
CA PRO A 411 -20.74 34.26 -22.20
C PRO A 411 -19.86 35.06 -21.22
N GLN A 412 -19.62 36.32 -21.58
CA GLN A 412 -19.14 37.35 -20.66
C GLN A 412 -20.23 37.72 -19.66
N ILE A 413 -19.80 37.82 -18.40
CA ILE A 413 -20.52 38.39 -17.27
C ILE A 413 -20.54 39.91 -17.47
N THR A 414 -21.71 40.47 -17.74
CA THR A 414 -21.95 41.92 -17.69
C THR A 414 -22.48 42.33 -16.32
N PRO A 415 -22.02 43.45 -15.73
CA PRO A 415 -22.59 43.99 -14.50
C PRO A 415 -23.97 44.63 -14.75
N SER A 416 -24.80 44.50 -13.72
CA SER A 416 -26.21 44.81 -13.61
C SER A 416 -26.60 46.28 -13.83
N VAL A 417 -27.50 46.52 -14.79
CA VAL A 417 -28.36 47.71 -14.88
C VAL A 417 -29.82 47.21 -15.05
N PRO A 418 -30.82 47.75 -14.33
CA PRO A 418 -32.19 47.25 -14.39
C PRO A 418 -32.91 47.69 -15.67
N ALA A 419 -33.65 46.77 -16.29
CA ALA A 419 -34.42 47.01 -17.50
C ALA A 419 -35.86 47.53 -17.21
N PRO A 420 -36.41 48.42 -18.04
CA PRO A 420 -37.82 48.77 -18.00
C PRO A 420 -38.68 47.72 -18.73
N ALA A 421 -39.89 47.54 -18.20
CA ALA A 421 -40.89 46.62 -18.70
C ALA A 421 -41.34 46.92 -20.13
N ARG A 422 -41.31 45.92 -21.02
CA ARG A 422 -42.16 45.85 -22.22
C ARG A 422 -42.44 44.40 -22.61
N THR A 423 -43.71 44.17 -22.90
CA THR A 423 -44.36 42.92 -23.28
C THR A 423 -44.12 42.60 -24.76
N SER A 424 -43.83 41.34 -25.11
CA SER A 424 -44.01 40.83 -26.46
C SER A 424 -44.34 39.34 -26.49
N LYS A 425 -45.21 39.00 -27.46
CA LYS A 425 -45.94 37.73 -27.69
C LYS A 425 -45.03 36.55 -28.10
N PRO A 426 -45.49 35.29 -27.92
CA PRO A 426 -44.75 34.11 -28.35
C PRO A 426 -44.97 33.81 -29.84
N ALA A 427 -43.88 33.50 -30.55
CA ALA A 427 -43.89 32.91 -31.89
C ALA A 427 -43.66 31.38 -31.82
N PRO A 428 -44.19 30.59 -32.78
CA PRO A 428 -44.27 29.13 -32.67
C PRO A 428 -42.99 28.40 -33.14
N ALA A 429 -42.83 27.18 -32.63
CA ALA A 429 -41.69 26.29 -32.88
C ALA A 429 -41.64 25.74 -34.32
N PRO A 430 -40.43 25.47 -34.88
CA PRO A 430 -40.30 24.89 -36.21
C PRO A 430 -40.46 23.36 -36.21
N ALA A 431 -41.16 22.87 -37.23
CA ALA A 431 -41.46 21.46 -37.48
C ALA A 431 -40.21 20.66 -37.86
N HIS A 432 -40.11 19.45 -37.31
CA HIS A 432 -39.02 18.51 -37.58
C HIS A 432 -39.34 17.68 -38.83
N ASP A 433 -38.50 17.84 -39.85
CA ASP A 433 -38.62 17.18 -41.15
C ASP A 433 -38.22 15.69 -41.08
N THR A 434 -39.09 14.82 -41.60
CA THR A 434 -38.95 13.36 -41.58
C THR A 434 -38.14 12.88 -42.79
N ARG A 435 -36.86 12.55 -42.59
CA ARG A 435 -36.00 12.00 -43.64
C ARG A 435 -36.37 10.55 -43.96
N LYS A 436 -36.80 10.34 -45.21
CA LYS A 436 -37.18 9.06 -45.85
C LYS A 436 -36.09 7.98 -45.74
N LYS A 437 -36.54 6.75 -45.41
CA LYS A 437 -35.79 5.49 -45.51
C LYS A 437 -35.59 5.10 -46.99
N GLN A 438 -34.36 4.73 -47.36
CA GLN A 438 -34.07 4.02 -48.61
C GLN A 438 -34.28 2.50 -48.42
N PRO A 439 -34.76 1.77 -49.44
CA PRO A 439 -34.93 0.32 -49.38
C PRO A 439 -33.62 -0.43 -49.64
N ALA A 440 -33.46 -1.54 -48.94
CA ALA A 440 -32.34 -2.46 -49.03
C ALA A 440 -32.35 -3.21 -50.38
N ARG A 441 -31.22 -3.18 -51.07
CA ARG A 441 -30.93 -4.06 -52.21
C ARG A 441 -30.63 -5.47 -51.69
N THR A 442 -31.37 -6.42 -52.24
CA THR A 442 -31.13 -7.86 -52.18
C THR A 442 -29.90 -8.21 -53.02
N SER A 443 -28.92 -8.87 -52.41
CA SER A 443 -27.92 -9.68 -53.14
C SER A 443 -27.99 -11.09 -52.58
N SER A 444 -28.55 -11.99 -53.38
CA SER A 444 -28.30 -13.42 -53.33
C SER A 444 -26.81 -13.65 -53.57
N ASP A 445 -26.16 -14.38 -52.68
CA ASP A 445 -25.44 -15.60 -53.06
C ASP A 445 -24.76 -16.23 -51.84
N GLY A 446 -25.02 -17.53 -51.70
CA GLY A 446 -23.97 -18.51 -51.47
C GLY A 446 -23.16 -18.46 -50.18
N GLN A 447 -23.52 -19.39 -49.30
CA GLN A 447 -22.58 -20.31 -48.64
C GLN A 447 -21.94 -19.92 -47.28
N THR A 448 -22.15 -20.86 -46.35
CA THR A 448 -21.35 -21.22 -45.16
C THR A 448 -21.62 -20.54 -43.80
N GLY A 449 -21.90 -21.39 -42.81
CA GLY A 449 -21.49 -21.20 -41.42
C GLY A 449 -22.47 -20.49 -40.49
N THR A 450 -23.41 -21.24 -39.91
CA THR A 450 -24.27 -20.80 -38.80
C THR A 450 -23.48 -20.55 -37.50
N LYS A 451 -22.76 -19.42 -37.43
CA LYS A 451 -22.37 -18.80 -36.15
C LYS A 451 -23.44 -17.80 -35.75
N LYS A 452 -24.27 -18.18 -34.77
CA LYS A 452 -25.23 -17.31 -34.07
C LYS A 452 -24.48 -16.14 -33.41
N ARG A 453 -24.22 -15.06 -34.16
CA ARG A 453 -23.77 -13.77 -33.60
C ARG A 453 -24.97 -13.17 -32.88
N THR A 454 -24.99 -13.31 -31.55
CA THR A 454 -25.86 -12.49 -30.70
C THR A 454 -25.49 -11.03 -30.95
N ALA A 455 -26.32 -10.33 -31.69
CA ALA A 455 -26.21 -8.88 -31.84
C ALA A 455 -26.33 -8.28 -30.44
N ARG A 456 -25.20 -7.94 -29.82
CA ARG A 456 -25.15 -7.13 -28.61
C ARG A 456 -25.82 -5.81 -28.97
N SER A 457 -27.08 -5.65 -28.57
CA SER A 457 -27.75 -4.37 -28.64
C SER A 457 -26.88 -3.37 -27.90
N THR A 458 -26.30 -2.41 -28.62
CA THR A 458 -25.57 -1.31 -28.02
C THR A 458 -26.55 -0.57 -27.12
N VAL A 459 -26.40 -0.76 -25.80
CA VAL A 459 -27.21 -0.09 -24.78
C VAL A 459 -26.99 1.40 -24.97
N ARG A 460 -27.97 2.09 -25.56
CA ARG A 460 -27.92 3.54 -25.72
C ARG A 460 -27.89 4.14 -24.32
N THR A 461 -26.74 4.69 -23.95
CA THR A 461 -26.59 5.41 -22.69
C THR A 461 -27.39 6.70 -22.76
N LEU A 462 -28.35 6.85 -21.85
CA LEU A 462 -29.10 8.10 -21.68
C LEU A 462 -28.13 9.29 -21.47
N SER A 463 -28.44 10.43 -22.08
CA SER A 463 -27.69 11.67 -21.85
C SER A 463 -27.74 12.08 -20.37
N PRO A 464 -26.76 12.85 -19.86
CA PRO A 464 -26.77 13.31 -18.47
C PRO A 464 -28.07 14.04 -18.08
N GLY A 465 -28.64 14.85 -18.98
CA GLY A 465 -29.94 15.50 -18.80
C GLY A 465 -31.09 14.50 -18.68
N ALA A 466 -31.13 13.49 -19.56
CA ALA A 466 -32.15 12.43 -19.50
C ALA A 466 -32.03 11.57 -18.22
N LYS A 467 -30.80 11.33 -17.74
CA LYS A 467 -30.58 10.65 -16.45
C LYS A 467 -31.10 11.47 -15.28
N LYS A 468 -30.86 12.79 -15.28
CA LYS A 468 -31.36 13.68 -14.22
C LYS A 468 -32.89 13.75 -14.23
N ALA A 469 -33.49 13.92 -15.40
CA ALA A 469 -34.95 13.91 -15.56
C ALA A 469 -35.56 12.57 -15.09
N ALA A 470 -35.00 11.44 -15.51
CA ALA A 470 -35.46 10.12 -15.06
C ALA A 470 -35.31 9.93 -13.54
N ALA A 471 -34.24 10.45 -12.93
CA ALA A 471 -34.06 10.40 -11.48
C ALA A 471 -35.06 11.29 -10.74
N GLU A 472 -35.40 12.47 -11.27
CA GLU A 472 -36.44 13.33 -10.70
C GLU A 472 -37.83 12.71 -10.82
N THR A 473 -38.16 12.11 -11.97
CA THR A 473 -39.42 11.37 -12.15
C THR A 473 -39.50 10.17 -11.19
N ALA A 474 -38.42 9.41 -11.04
CA ALA A 474 -38.37 8.30 -10.07
C ALA A 474 -38.54 8.79 -8.63
N ARG A 475 -37.91 9.92 -8.27
CA ARG A 475 -38.09 10.53 -6.93
C ARG A 475 -39.53 10.96 -6.68
N ARG A 476 -40.18 11.60 -7.65
CA ARG A 476 -41.60 11.98 -7.55
C ARG A 476 -42.49 10.77 -7.39
N ALA A 477 -42.31 9.73 -8.22
CA ALA A 477 -43.08 8.49 -8.13
C ALA A 477 -42.91 7.81 -6.75
N THR A 478 -41.69 7.79 -6.20
CA THR A 478 -41.47 7.25 -4.85
C THR A 478 -42.08 8.12 -3.73
N ALA A 479 -42.15 9.44 -3.92
CA ALA A 479 -42.73 10.35 -2.95
C ALA A 479 -44.26 10.22 -2.90
N GLU A 480 -44.90 10.06 -4.06
CA GLU A 480 -46.33 9.78 -4.18
C GLU A 480 -46.68 8.44 -3.55
N GLU A 481 -45.95 7.35 -3.89
CA GLU A 481 -46.14 6.04 -3.24
C GLU A 481 -46.00 6.12 -1.72
N ASN A 482 -44.98 6.84 -1.24
CA ASN A 482 -44.76 7.03 0.19
C ASN A 482 -45.94 7.74 0.87
N ALA A 483 -46.48 8.80 0.25
CA ALA A 483 -47.61 9.54 0.78
C ALA A 483 -48.89 8.70 0.79
N ASP A 484 -49.14 7.91 -0.25
CA ASP A 484 -50.30 7.04 -0.37
C ASP A 484 -50.30 5.93 0.69
N ILE A 485 -49.12 5.37 0.99
CA ILE A 485 -48.96 4.36 2.05
C ILE A 485 -49.10 5.01 3.43
N GLU A 486 -48.54 6.19 3.66
CA GLU A 486 -48.72 6.92 4.93
C GLU A 486 -50.18 7.29 5.19
N ALA A 487 -50.90 7.73 4.17
CA ALA A 487 -52.33 8.03 4.25
C ALA A 487 -53.15 6.78 4.61
N TRP A 488 -52.84 5.64 3.99
CA TRP A 488 -53.46 4.37 4.31
C TRP A 488 -53.18 3.92 5.75
N ILE A 489 -51.93 4.03 6.23
CA ILE A 489 -51.59 3.71 7.63
C ILE A 489 -52.36 4.62 8.59
N ALA A 490 -52.43 5.93 8.29
CA ALA A 490 -53.16 6.90 9.11
C ALA A 490 -54.67 6.63 9.13
N ASP A 491 -55.25 6.09 8.06
CA ASP A 491 -56.64 5.64 8.01
C ASP A 491 -56.88 4.42 8.89
N GLN A 492 -56.04 3.40 8.79
CA GLN A 492 -56.11 2.22 9.65
C GLN A 492 -55.97 2.58 11.14
N LEU A 493 -55.05 3.48 11.48
CA LEU A 493 -54.89 3.97 12.85
C LEU A 493 -56.13 4.74 13.34
N ARG A 494 -56.80 5.51 12.48
CA ARG A 494 -58.06 6.20 12.82
C ARG A 494 -59.21 5.22 13.08
N THR A 495 -59.22 4.07 12.42
CA THR A 495 -60.20 2.99 12.68
C THR A 495 -59.89 2.18 13.95
N GLY A 496 -58.80 2.47 14.66
CA GLY A 496 -58.36 1.72 15.84
C GLY A 496 -57.65 0.40 15.51
N THR A 497 -57.27 0.17 14.24
CA THR A 497 -56.56 -1.03 13.82
C THR A 497 -55.05 -0.85 14.00
N ASP A 498 -54.41 -1.75 14.73
CA ASP A 498 -52.95 -1.76 14.90
C ASP A 498 -52.26 -2.24 13.62
N VAL A 499 -51.62 -1.32 12.90
CA VAL A 499 -50.90 -1.61 11.66
C VAL A 499 -49.53 -2.22 11.97
N THR A 500 -49.33 -3.48 11.60
CA THR A 500 -48.04 -4.17 11.75
C THR A 500 -47.13 -3.92 10.55
N ARG A 501 -45.84 -4.26 10.71
CA ARG A 501 -44.87 -4.20 9.62
C ARG A 501 -45.30 -5.06 8.41
N SER A 502 -45.87 -6.24 8.67
CA SER A 502 -46.29 -7.17 7.62
C SER A 502 -47.39 -6.57 6.76
N ASP A 503 -48.31 -5.83 7.37
CA ASP A 503 -49.44 -5.22 6.65
C ASP A 503 -48.95 -4.14 5.69
N VAL A 504 -48.00 -3.31 6.12
CA VAL A 504 -47.35 -2.29 5.27
C VAL A 504 -46.55 -2.95 4.14
N GLU A 505 -45.83 -4.05 4.41
CA GLU A 505 -45.10 -4.81 3.39
C GLU A 505 -46.05 -5.35 2.31
N GLN A 506 -47.15 -5.98 2.73
CA GLN A 506 -48.14 -6.58 1.83
C GLN A 506 -48.91 -5.54 1.02
N GLU A 507 -49.37 -4.46 1.65
CA GLU A 507 -50.13 -3.41 0.96
C GLU A 507 -49.25 -2.65 -0.04
N THR A 508 -48.00 -2.33 0.33
CA THR A 508 -47.04 -1.72 -0.60
C THR A 508 -46.77 -2.66 -1.78
N HIS A 509 -46.55 -3.95 -1.52
CA HIS A 509 -46.34 -4.93 -2.59
C HIS A 509 -47.57 -5.02 -3.51
N ARG A 510 -48.78 -5.06 -2.96
CA ARG A 510 -50.05 -5.08 -3.72
C ARG A 510 -50.15 -3.87 -4.65
N ARG A 511 -49.84 -2.65 -4.17
CA ARG A 511 -49.85 -1.43 -4.99
C ARG A 511 -48.78 -1.45 -6.08
N ARG A 512 -47.56 -1.91 -5.77
CA ARG A 512 -46.49 -2.07 -6.77
C ARG A 512 -46.85 -3.10 -7.84
N VAL A 513 -47.51 -4.20 -7.47
CA VAL A 513 -48.00 -5.19 -8.42
C VAL A 513 -49.05 -4.58 -9.35
N ALA A 514 -49.96 -3.75 -8.83
CA ALA A 514 -50.96 -3.05 -9.63
C ALA A 514 -50.32 -2.04 -10.62
N LEU A 515 -49.30 -1.30 -10.18
CA LEU A 515 -48.66 -0.25 -11.01
C LEU A 515 -47.61 -0.78 -11.99
N HIS A 516 -46.85 -1.81 -11.62
CA HIS A 516 -45.66 -2.24 -12.38
C HIS A 516 -45.72 -3.70 -12.85
N GLY A 517 -46.74 -4.44 -12.41
CA GLY A 517 -46.90 -5.87 -12.66
C GLY A 517 -46.08 -6.74 -11.72
N VAL A 518 -46.50 -8.01 -11.57
CA VAL A 518 -45.92 -8.99 -10.63
C VAL A 518 -44.41 -9.13 -10.76
N ARG A 519 -43.88 -9.08 -11.99
CA ARG A 519 -42.45 -9.29 -12.25
C ARG A 519 -41.54 -8.14 -11.79
N LYS A 520 -42.08 -6.94 -11.57
CA LYS A 520 -41.29 -5.74 -11.24
C LYS A 520 -41.57 -5.22 -9.82
N ALA A 521 -42.50 -5.83 -9.10
CA ALA A 521 -42.87 -5.42 -7.76
C ALA A 521 -41.89 -5.99 -6.73
N GLU A 522 -40.95 -5.18 -6.25
CA GLU A 522 -40.06 -5.55 -5.14
C GLU A 522 -40.73 -5.28 -3.79
N MET A 523 -40.53 -6.18 -2.82
CA MET A 523 -40.99 -5.96 -1.45
C MET A 523 -40.20 -4.83 -0.78
N PRO A 524 -40.85 -3.92 -0.04
CA PRO A 524 -40.13 -2.87 0.69
C PRO A 524 -39.27 -3.47 1.80
N GLY A 525 -38.17 -2.78 2.13
CA GLY A 525 -37.29 -3.21 3.22
C GLY A 525 -37.88 -2.89 4.61
N LYS A 526 -37.53 -3.71 5.61
CA LYS A 526 -37.97 -3.59 7.01
C LYS A 526 -37.88 -2.16 7.58
N THR A 527 -36.77 -1.46 7.33
CA THR A 527 -36.57 -0.09 7.85
C THR A 527 -37.53 0.92 7.21
N TRP A 528 -37.77 0.79 5.90
CA TRP A 528 -38.70 1.65 5.18
C TRP A 528 -40.12 1.54 5.75
N CYS A 529 -40.57 0.33 6.08
CA CYS A 529 -41.89 0.10 6.69
C CYS A 529 -42.02 0.79 8.06
N TYR A 530 -41.04 0.65 8.95
CA TYR A 530 -41.07 1.33 10.25
C TYR A 530 -41.03 2.85 10.12
N ASP A 531 -40.27 3.38 9.16
CA ASP A 531 -40.21 4.82 8.92
C ASP A 531 -41.57 5.38 8.48
N ARG A 532 -42.30 4.65 7.61
CA ARG A 532 -43.66 5.02 7.20
C ARG A 532 -44.66 4.93 8.36
N ILE A 533 -44.61 3.85 9.15
CA ILE A 533 -45.47 3.70 10.34
C ILE A 533 -45.22 4.85 11.33
N GLY A 534 -43.94 5.16 11.60
CA GLY A 534 -43.57 6.25 12.49
C GLY A 534 -44.00 7.62 11.96
N ALA A 535 -43.90 7.86 10.65
CA ALA A 535 -44.36 9.08 10.02
C ALA A 535 -45.90 9.24 10.11
N ALA A 536 -46.65 8.18 9.80
CA ALA A 536 -48.10 8.17 9.92
C ALA A 536 -48.57 8.38 11.37
N LYS A 537 -47.92 7.74 12.35
CA LYS A 537 -48.21 7.96 13.79
C LYS A 537 -47.96 9.40 14.22
N ARG A 538 -46.87 10.01 13.76
CA ARG A 538 -46.57 11.44 14.03
C ARG A 538 -47.58 12.37 13.38
N ALA A 539 -48.07 12.04 12.19
CA ALA A 539 -49.10 12.81 11.51
C ALA A 539 -50.45 12.69 12.23
N ALA A 540 -50.85 11.48 12.62
CA ALA A 540 -52.08 11.21 13.37
C ALA A 540 -52.07 11.89 14.75
N GLY A 541 -50.95 11.81 15.49
CA GLY A 541 -50.80 12.44 16.80
C GLY A 541 -50.72 13.97 16.78
N LYS A 542 -50.60 14.61 15.60
CA LYS A 542 -50.75 16.06 15.44
C LYS A 542 -52.19 16.49 15.13
N ALA A 543 -53.03 15.56 14.73
CA ALA A 543 -54.42 15.81 14.35
C ALA A 543 -55.43 15.54 15.48
N ALA A 544 -54.97 14.85 16.54
CA ALA A 544 -55.65 14.75 17.83
C ALA A 544 -55.15 15.87 18.74
#